data_AF-A0A7C6S4A8-F1
#
_entry.id   AF-A0A7C6S4A8-F1
#
_cell.length_a   1.000
_cell.length_b   1.000
_cell.length_c   1.000
_cell.angle_alpha   90.00
_cell.angle_beta   90.00
_cell.angle_gamma   90.00
#
_symmetry.space_group_name_H-M   'P 1'
#
loop_
_entity.id
_entity.type
_entity.pdbx_description
1 polymer ?
#
loop_
_entity_poly.entity_id
_entity_poly.type
_entity_poly.pdbx_seq_one_letter_code
_entity_poly.pdbx_strand_id
1 'polypeptide(L)'
;MKKLRQKLILLLTLFIVVIGFGSWLILIQFFPQLAFYDYPLIPLFFYIVGIVTIYILTTLKTENRNKLFNTFMLIRGIKMFLALALTTIYWLVDRAEIKSFAIMMVVFYLCYLFLETFFYINLETWYRNNLPPTNKTDNQ
;
A
#
# COMPACT_ATOMS: atom_id res chain seq x y z
N MET A 1 -11.03 11.55 -12.75
CA MET A 1 -9.90 10.61 -12.60
C MET A 1 -8.56 11.28 -12.26
N LYS A 2 -8.00 12.19 -13.07
CA LYS A 2 -6.66 12.79 -12.80
C LYS A 2 -6.54 13.45 -11.42
N LYS A 3 -7.54 14.24 -11.00
CA LYS A 3 -7.62 14.88 -9.67
C LYS A 3 -7.66 13.86 -8.52
N LEU A 4 -8.44 12.78 -8.65
CA LEU A 4 -8.51 11.70 -7.66
C LEU A 4 -7.17 10.98 -7.53
N ARG A 5 -6.56 10.63 -8.67
CA ARG A 5 -5.25 9.97 -8.71
C ARG A 5 -4.17 10.81 -8.02
N GLN A 6 -4.12 12.10 -8.32
CA GLN A 6 -3.19 13.03 -7.66
C GLN A 6 -3.42 13.09 -6.15
N LYS A 7 -4.69 13.15 -5.70
CA LYS A 7 -5.03 13.13 -4.27
C LYS A 7 -4.54 11.84 -3.58
N LEU A 8 -4.74 10.68 -4.21
CA LEU A 8 -4.29 9.39 -3.67
C LEU A 8 -2.76 9.28 -3.63
N ILE A 9 -2.06 9.73 -4.68
CA ILE A 9 -0.59 9.73 -4.72
C ILE A 9 -0.02 10.68 -3.67
N LEU A 10 -0.61 11.87 -3.51
CA LEU A 10 -0.18 12.83 -2.49
C LEU A 10 -0.38 12.26 -1.09
N LEU A 11 -1.51 11.60 -0.83
CA LEU A 11 -1.77 10.94 0.43
C LEU A 11 -0.81 9.76 0.70
N LEU A 12 -0.53 8.94 -0.33
CA LEU A 12 0.48 7.88 -0.24
C LEU A 12 1.85 8.44 0.13
N THR A 13 2.27 9.51 -0.56
CA THR A 13 3.57 10.13 -0.36
C THR A 13 3.67 10.70 1.05
N LEU A 14 2.66 11.44 1.51
CA LEU A 14 2.61 11.98 2.87
C LEU A 14 2.69 10.86 3.91
N PHE A 15 1.93 9.79 3.72
CA PHE A 15 1.92 8.66 4.64
C PHE A 15 3.28 7.94 4.71
N ILE A 16 3.91 7.66 3.57
CA ILE A 16 5.23 7.03 3.51
C ILE A 16 6.29 7.94 4.14
N VAL A 17 6.22 9.26 3.94
CA VAL A 17 7.14 10.20 4.59
C VAL A 17 6.94 10.22 6.10
N VAL A 18 5.70 10.32 6.58
CA VAL A 18 5.39 10.38 8.02
C VAL A 18 5.75 9.07 8.72
N ILE A 19 5.38 7.92 8.17
CA ILE A 19 5.68 6.61 8.78
C ILE A 19 7.14 6.22 8.55
N GLY A 20 7.70 6.49 7.38
CA GLY A 20 9.13 6.35 7.07
C GLY A 20 9.99 7.09 8.07
N PHE A 21 9.80 8.40 8.15
CA PHE A 21 10.58 9.22 9.06
C PHE A 21 10.26 8.92 10.53
N GLY A 22 8.97 8.75 10.86
CA GLY A 22 8.52 8.46 12.22
C GLY A 22 9.07 7.15 12.76
N SER A 23 9.01 6.07 11.99
CA SER A 23 9.53 4.78 12.46
C SER A 23 11.05 4.72 12.46
N TRP A 24 11.75 5.47 11.59
CA TRP A 24 13.21 5.66 11.70
C TRP A 24 13.61 6.36 13.01
N LEU A 25 12.91 7.42 13.39
CA LEU A 25 13.14 8.11 14.67
C LEU A 25 12.89 7.19 15.86
N ILE A 26 11.78 6.44 15.83
CA ILE A 26 11.44 5.48 16.89
C ILE A 26 12.51 4.38 16.99
N LEU A 27 13.00 3.88 15.86
CA LEU A 27 14.08 2.89 15.79
C LEU A 27 15.33 3.38 16.51
N ILE A 28 15.84 4.56 16.15
CA ILE A 28 17.09 5.07 16.73
C ILE A 28 16.93 5.36 18.24
N GLN A 29 15.77 5.85 18.67
CA GLN A 29 15.58 6.29 20.05
C GLN A 29 15.19 5.17 21.02
N PHE A 30 14.35 4.22 20.59
CA PHE A 30 13.80 3.17 21.47
C PHE A 30 14.41 1.79 21.19
N PHE A 31 14.79 1.49 19.95
CA PHE A 31 15.28 0.17 19.55
C PHE A 31 16.56 0.26 18.69
N PRO A 32 17.65 0.84 19.21
CA PRO A 32 18.88 1.04 18.42
C PRO A 32 19.47 -0.27 17.92
N GLN A 33 19.24 -1.38 18.64
CA GLN A 33 19.60 -2.75 18.23
C GLN A 33 18.84 -3.27 16.99
N LEU A 34 17.72 -2.63 16.64
CA LEU A 34 16.94 -2.91 15.44
C LEU A 34 17.21 -1.90 14.32
N ALA A 35 18.07 -0.91 14.54
CA ALA A 35 18.47 0.02 13.48
C ALA A 35 19.41 -0.69 12.50
N PHE A 36 19.13 -0.57 11.21
CA PHE A 36 19.93 -1.16 10.15
C PHE A 36 20.08 -0.19 8.98
N TYR A 37 21.16 -0.38 8.20
CA TYR A 37 21.51 0.54 7.12
C TYR A 37 20.49 0.51 5.98
N ASP A 38 19.99 -0.67 5.63
CA ASP A 38 19.05 -0.86 4.52
C ASP A 38 17.58 -0.53 4.85
N TYR A 39 17.34 0.12 5.99
CA TYR A 39 15.99 0.53 6.40
C TYR A 39 15.22 1.32 5.33
N PRO A 40 15.83 2.29 4.60
CA PRO A 40 15.13 3.06 3.57
C PRO A 40 14.55 2.21 2.42
N LEU A 41 15.02 0.97 2.24
CA LEU A 41 14.53 0.05 1.23
C LEU A 41 13.05 -0.31 1.44
N ILE A 42 12.62 -0.44 2.70
CA ILE A 42 11.25 -0.80 3.07
C ILE A 42 10.23 0.28 2.63
N PRO A 43 10.32 1.55 3.09
CA PRO A 43 9.40 2.59 2.67
C PRO A 43 9.45 2.83 1.16
N LEU A 44 10.63 2.70 0.52
CA LEU A 44 10.77 2.81 -0.94
C LEU A 44 9.99 1.72 -1.68
N PHE A 45 10.10 0.46 -1.24
CA PHE A 45 9.34 -0.65 -1.81
C PHE A 45 7.82 -0.40 -1.70
N PHE A 46 7.34 -0.03 -0.52
CA PHE A 46 5.92 0.26 -0.30
C PHE A 46 5.41 1.45 -1.11
N TYR A 47 6.27 2.44 -1.34
CA TYR A 47 5.95 3.58 -2.19
C TYR A 47 5.72 3.17 -3.65
N ILE A 48 6.64 2.40 -4.23
CA ILE A 48 6.52 1.92 -5.62
C ILE A 48 5.27 1.06 -5.78
N VAL A 49 5.09 0.09 -4.89
CA VAL A 49 3.93 -0.81 -4.87
C VAL A 49 2.62 -0.02 -4.70
N GLY A 50 2.62 1.04 -3.89
CA GLY A 50 1.49 1.95 -3.72
C GLY A 50 1.16 2.74 -4.97
N ILE A 51 2.15 3.29 -5.67
CA ILE A 51 1.92 3.98 -6.94
C ILE A 51 1.30 3.01 -7.95
N VAL A 52 1.90 1.83 -8.13
CA VAL A 52 1.39 0.79 -9.06
C VAL A 52 -0.07 0.47 -8.74
N THR A 53 -0.41 0.31 -7.46
CA THR A 53 -1.78 0.01 -7.04
C THR A 53 -2.76 1.12 -7.37
N ILE A 54 -2.38 2.37 -7.09
CA ILE A 54 -3.22 3.52 -7.45
C ILE A 54 -3.42 3.56 -8.96
N TYR A 55 -2.39 3.28 -9.76
CA TYR A 55 -2.49 3.24 -11.22
C TYR A 55 -3.44 2.14 -11.70
N ILE A 56 -3.33 0.92 -11.17
CA ILE A 56 -4.23 -0.19 -11.54
C ILE A 56 -5.68 0.17 -11.15
N LEU A 57 -5.91 0.60 -9.91
CA LEU A 57 -7.24 0.96 -9.41
C LEU A 57 -7.86 2.14 -10.15
N THR A 58 -7.07 3.12 -10.57
CA THR A 58 -7.57 4.27 -11.35
C THR A 58 -7.72 3.99 -12.84
N THR A 59 -7.07 2.94 -13.37
CA THR A 59 -7.25 2.51 -14.77
C THR A 59 -8.50 1.66 -14.91
N LEU A 60 -8.86 0.90 -13.88
CA LEU A 60 -10.09 0.14 -13.80
C LEU A 60 -11.30 1.08 -13.61
N LYS A 61 -11.82 1.61 -14.72
CA LYS A 61 -13.10 2.31 -14.79
C LYS A 61 -14.25 1.30 -14.67
N THR A 62 -14.41 0.67 -13.52
CA THR A 62 -15.53 -0.25 -13.31
C THR A 62 -16.61 0.43 -12.47
N GLU A 63 -17.79 0.55 -13.07
CA GLU A 63 -19.04 0.99 -12.41
C GLU A 63 -19.50 -0.04 -11.36
N ASN A 64 -19.05 -1.29 -11.51
CA ASN A 64 -19.38 -2.38 -10.61
C ASN A 64 -18.48 -2.38 -9.35
N ARG A 65 -19.06 -2.02 -8.21
CA ARG A 65 -18.43 -2.10 -6.88
C ARG A 65 -17.76 -3.45 -6.62
N ASN A 66 -18.41 -4.54 -7.05
CA ASN A 66 -17.90 -5.90 -6.86
C ASN A 66 -16.59 -6.15 -7.64
N LYS A 67 -16.44 -5.59 -8.85
CA LYS A 67 -15.21 -5.73 -9.65
C LYS A 67 -14.06 -4.92 -9.05
N LEU A 68 -14.36 -3.74 -8.51
CA LEU A 68 -13.37 -2.90 -7.82
C LEU A 68 -12.85 -3.61 -6.56
N PHE A 69 -13.75 -4.13 -5.74
CA PHE A 69 -13.41 -4.89 -4.53
C PHE A 69 -12.59 -6.14 -4.85
N ASN A 70 -13.01 -6.92 -5.84
CA ASN A 70 -12.30 -8.15 -6.23
C ASN A 70 -10.87 -7.85 -6.70
N THR A 71 -10.70 -6.81 -7.53
CA THR A 71 -9.36 -6.42 -8.00
C THR A 71 -8.50 -5.89 -6.86
N PHE A 72 -9.09 -5.11 -5.95
CA PHE A 72 -8.40 -4.64 -4.76
C PHE A 72 -7.91 -5.80 -3.88
N MET A 73 -8.75 -6.81 -3.64
CA MET A 73 -8.34 -8.02 -2.92
C MET A 73 -7.23 -8.80 -3.64
N LEU A 74 -7.30 -8.90 -4.97
CA LEU A 74 -6.27 -9.59 -5.76
C LEU A 74 -4.92 -8.86 -5.66
N ILE A 75 -4.91 -7.54 -5.80
CA ILE A 75 -3.71 -6.70 -5.62
C ILE A 75 -3.15 -6.88 -4.21
N ARG A 76 -4.01 -6.88 -3.18
CA ARG A 76 -3.61 -7.08 -1.78
C ARG A 76 -2.95 -8.46 -1.59
N GLY A 77 -3.48 -9.50 -2.22
CA GLY A 77 -2.86 -10.84 -2.24
C GLY A 77 -1.48 -10.84 -2.91
N ILE A 78 -1.37 -10.30 -4.12
CA ILE A 78 -0.09 -10.21 -4.85
C ILE A 78 0.97 -9.46 -4.04
N LYS A 79 0.60 -8.39 -3.35
CA LYS A 79 1.52 -7.65 -2.49
C LYS A 79 2.06 -8.46 -1.33
N MET A 80 1.23 -9.29 -0.71
CA MET A 80 1.68 -10.16 0.36
C MET A 80 2.79 -11.11 -0.15
N PHE A 81 2.60 -11.68 -1.34
CA PHE A 81 3.65 -12.48 -1.98
C PHE A 81 4.89 -11.66 -2.33
N LEU A 82 4.75 -10.42 -2.83
CA LEU A 82 5.88 -9.54 -3.10
C LEU A 82 6.66 -9.18 -1.83
N ALA A 83 5.97 -8.89 -0.72
CA ALA A 83 6.61 -8.60 0.56
C ALA A 83 7.37 -9.82 1.12
N LEU A 84 6.80 -11.02 0.99
CA LEU A 84 7.47 -12.27 1.36
C LEU A 84 8.67 -12.56 0.45
N ALA A 85 8.54 -12.32 -0.85
CA ALA A 85 9.64 -12.49 -1.81
C ALA A 85 10.78 -11.52 -1.49
N LEU A 86 10.49 -10.23 -1.24
CA LEU A 86 11.47 -9.23 -0.84
C LEU A 86 12.21 -9.65 0.44
N THR A 87 11.47 -10.10 1.45
CA THR A 87 12.04 -10.58 2.72
C THR A 87 12.92 -11.80 2.51
N THR A 88 12.51 -12.74 1.65
CA THR A 88 13.29 -13.94 1.33
C THR A 88 14.57 -13.59 0.56
N ILE A 89 14.50 -12.66 -0.39
CA ILE A 89 15.67 -12.19 -1.13
C ILE A 89 16.66 -11.51 -0.17
N TYR A 90 16.17 -10.64 0.72
CA TYR A 90 17.02 -9.99 1.71
C TYR A 90 17.69 -11.01 2.62
N TRP A 91 16.97 -12.06 3.05
CA TRP A 91 17.53 -13.15 3.86
C TRP A 91 18.65 -13.93 3.16
N LEU A 92 18.64 -14.02 1.83
CA LEU A 92 19.70 -14.67 1.08
C LEU A 92 20.95 -13.81 0.93
N VAL A 93 20.79 -12.47 0.90
CA VAL A 93 21.88 -11.51 0.74
C VAL A 93 22.57 -11.22 2.07
N ASP A 94 21.79 -10.92 3.12
CA ASP A 94 22.32 -10.58 4.43
C ASP A 94 21.54 -11.27 5.56
N ARG A 95 22.20 -12.21 6.23
CA ARG A 95 21.62 -12.98 7.34
C ARG A 95 21.76 -12.28 8.68
N ALA A 96 22.64 -11.28 8.81
CA ALA A 96 22.91 -10.64 10.10
C ALA A 96 21.72 -9.79 10.56
N GLU A 97 21.08 -9.07 9.63
CA GLU A 97 20.06 -8.07 9.95
C GLU A 97 18.62 -8.50 9.60
N ILE A 98 18.42 -9.77 9.19
CA ILE A 98 17.10 -10.26 8.73
C ILE A 98 15.99 -10.12 9.78
N LYS A 99 16.33 -10.26 11.07
CA LYS A 99 15.33 -10.12 12.15
C LYS A 99 14.76 -8.71 12.21
N SER A 100 15.63 -7.71 12.18
CA SER A 100 15.26 -6.29 12.19
C SER A 100 14.49 -5.92 10.92
N PHE A 101 14.97 -6.38 9.77
CA PHE A 101 14.30 -6.19 8.48
C PHE A 101 12.88 -6.78 8.49
N ALA A 102 12.72 -8.04 8.90
CA ALA A 102 11.43 -8.72 8.90
C ALA A 102 10.42 -8.06 9.84
N ILE A 103 10.84 -7.66 11.05
CA ILE A 103 9.96 -6.96 12.00
C ILE A 103 9.50 -5.63 11.40
N MET A 104 10.42 -4.82 10.87
CA MET A 104 10.06 -3.55 10.24
C MET A 104 9.18 -3.74 9.01
N MET A 105 9.42 -4.79 8.23
CA MET A 105 8.62 -5.13 7.06
C MET A 105 7.17 -5.45 7.46
N VAL A 106 6.96 -6.20 8.55
CA VAL A 106 5.61 -6.48 9.08
C VAL A 106 4.94 -5.22 9.60
N VAL A 107 5.64 -4.38 10.39
CA VAL A 107 5.07 -3.13 10.92
C VAL A 107 4.65 -2.20 9.78
N PHE A 108 5.53 -1.99 8.80
CA PHE A 108 5.20 -1.20 7.61
C PHE A 108 4.03 -1.79 6.83
N TYR A 109 4.00 -3.10 6.65
CA TYR A 109 2.90 -3.78 5.97
C TYR A 109 1.56 -3.53 6.67
N LEU A 110 1.51 -3.64 8.00
CA LEU A 110 0.29 -3.37 8.77
C LEU A 110 -0.16 -1.92 8.62
N CYS A 111 0.74 -0.96 8.79
CA CYS A 111 0.43 0.46 8.55
C CYS A 111 -0.07 0.70 7.12
N TYR A 112 0.59 0.09 6.15
CA TYR A 112 0.21 0.18 4.75
C TYR A 112 -1.18 -0.41 4.48
N LEU A 113 -1.57 -1.50 5.13
CA LEU A 113 -2.93 -2.07 5.03
C LEU A 113 -4.03 -1.09 5.48
N PHE A 114 -3.77 -0.31 6.54
CA PHE A 114 -4.69 0.76 6.96
C PHE A 114 -4.84 1.83 5.88
N LEU A 115 -3.72 2.28 5.31
CA LEU A 115 -3.73 3.24 4.18
C LEU A 115 -4.49 2.69 2.97
N GLU A 116 -4.26 1.42 2.64
CA GLU A 116 -4.93 0.73 1.53
C GLU A 116 -6.45 0.73 1.69
N THR A 117 -6.92 0.44 2.89
CA THR A 117 -8.34 0.47 3.24
C THR A 117 -8.90 1.88 3.07
N PHE A 118 -8.14 2.90 3.49
CA PHE A 118 -8.51 4.29 3.29
C PHE A 118 -8.58 4.66 1.79
N PHE A 119 -7.65 4.20 0.96
CA PHE A 119 -7.70 4.40 -0.49
C PHE A 119 -8.94 3.77 -1.11
N TYR A 120 -9.26 2.54 -0.72
CA TYR A 120 -10.46 1.85 -1.18
C TYR A 120 -11.73 2.65 -0.88
N ILE A 121 -11.90 3.11 0.36
CA ILE A 121 -13.07 3.90 0.77
C ILE A 121 -13.18 5.23 0.01
N ASN A 122 -12.05 5.93 -0.18
CA ASN A 122 -12.04 7.19 -0.94
C ASN A 122 -12.38 6.98 -2.41
N LEU A 123 -11.84 5.91 -3.00
CA LEU A 123 -12.09 5.57 -4.40
C LEU A 123 -13.57 5.18 -4.60
N GLU A 124 -14.11 4.33 -3.72
CA GLU A 124 -15.51 3.92 -3.72
C GLU A 124 -16.45 5.13 -3.56
N THR A 125 -16.16 6.01 -2.61
CA THR A 125 -16.96 7.23 -2.37
C THR A 125 -16.92 8.18 -3.56
N TRP A 126 -15.75 8.33 -4.21
CA TRP A 126 -15.65 9.13 -5.42
C TRP A 126 -16.48 8.55 -6.56
N TYR A 127 -16.38 7.24 -6.81
CA TYR A 127 -17.18 6.57 -7.84
C TYR A 127 -18.67 6.70 -7.57
N ARG A 128 -19.13 6.48 -6.33
CA ARG A 128 -20.53 6.62 -5.93
C ARG A 128 -21.09 8.03 -6.17
N ASN A 129 -20.29 9.07 -5.99
CA ASN A 129 -20.73 10.46 -6.13
C ASN A 129 -20.61 11.01 -7.56
N ASN A 130 -19.82 10.37 -8.44
CA ASN A 130 -19.51 10.88 -9.79
C ASN A 130 -20.13 10.02 -10.91
N LEU A 131 -20.71 8.87 -10.59
CA LEU A 131 -21.46 8.04 -11.52
C LEU A 131 -22.96 8.17 -11.21
N PRO A 132 -23.84 8.29 -12.23
CA PRO A 132 -25.27 8.19 -12.00
C PRO A 132 -25.61 6.85 -11.32
N PRO A 133 -26.65 6.77 -10.48
CA PRO A 133 -27.07 5.52 -9.89
C PRO A 133 -27.31 4.53 -11.02
N THR A 134 -26.69 3.34 -10.94
CA THR A 134 -26.97 2.27 -11.89
C THR A 134 -28.47 2.03 -11.87
N ASN A 135 -29.12 2.38 -12.97
CA ASN A 135 -30.47 1.94 -13.28
C ASN A 135 -30.44 0.42 -13.20
N LYS A 136 -31.01 -0.10 -12.10
CA LYS A 136 -31.30 -1.52 -11.92
C LYS A 136 -32.44 -1.90 -12.87
N THR A 137 -32.18 -1.82 -14.16
CA THR A 137 -33.05 -2.28 -15.23
C THR A 137 -32.12 -2.69 -16.36
N ASP A 138 -31.52 -3.86 -16.21
CA ASP A 138 -31.62 -4.84 -17.27
C ASP A 138 -31.34 -6.26 -16.73
N ASN A 139 -32.42 -7.04 -16.80
CA ASN A 139 -32.51 -8.47 -17.05
C ASN A 139 -32.12 -9.47 -15.95
N GLN A 140 -33.22 -10.00 -15.37
CA GLN A 140 -33.57 -11.43 -15.24
C GLN A 140 -32.59 -12.37 -14.53
#